data_AF-A0A934N2G2-F1
#
_entry.id   AF-A0A934N2G2-F1
#
_cell.length_a   1.000
_cell.length_b   1.000
_cell.length_c   1.000
_cell.angle_alpha   90.00
_cell.angle_beta   90.00
_cell.angle_gamma   90.00
#
_symmetry.space_group_name_H-M   'P 1'
#
loop_
_entity.id
_entity.type
_entity.pdbx_description
1 polymer ?
#
loop_
_entity_poly.entity_id
_entity_poly.type
_entity_poly.pdbx_seq_one_letter_code
_entity_poly.pdbx_strand_id
1 'polypeptide(L)'
;MTELPPLPDLPAPFEQESLTALDDGALDDLAGALATVERATVTAMAPHQAQLRELRARSGQIATERRRRERATHIAARAAVREQAKSGEMPSFSDALGTTDLLPDDRPLAEVAAFLKSGGEVRFGYATRPGSVAFTDGRQARTARTWGEARRLFADGWEPGSPGVPGVRVHLVGTRVERVVDAAEVVVRPGE
;
A
#
# COMPACT_ATOMS: atom_id res chain seq x y z
N MET A 1 -25.71 -2.84 26.01
CA MET A 1 -24.32 -2.76 26.50
C MET A 1 -24.31 -3.44 27.85
N THR A 2 -23.44 -4.43 28.08
CA THR A 2 -23.30 -5.02 29.41
C THR A 2 -22.70 -3.96 30.32
N GLU A 3 -23.42 -3.58 31.36
CA GLU A 3 -22.92 -2.64 32.36
C GLU A 3 -21.75 -3.31 33.10
N LEU A 4 -20.58 -2.68 33.06
CA LEU A 4 -19.40 -3.21 33.73
C LEU A 4 -19.46 -2.82 35.20
N PRO A 5 -19.00 -3.69 36.12
CA PRO A 5 -18.95 -3.35 37.52
C PRO A 5 -18.04 -2.12 37.72
N PRO A 6 -18.43 -1.18 38.60
CA PRO A 6 -17.57 -0.06 38.97
C PRO A 6 -16.32 -0.58 39.67
N LEU A 7 -15.23 0.17 39.56
CA LEU A 7 -14.03 -0.11 40.35
C LEU A 7 -14.27 0.31 41.80
N PRO A 8 -13.73 -0.42 42.79
CA PRO A 8 -13.73 0.02 44.17
C PRO A 8 -13.05 1.39 44.32
N ASP A 9 -13.53 2.18 45.29
CA ASP A 9 -12.86 3.43 45.64
C ASP A 9 -11.49 3.17 46.25
N LEU A 10 -10.55 4.07 45.99
CA LEU A 10 -9.26 4.05 46.65
C LEU A 10 -9.42 4.42 48.13
N PRO A 11 -8.79 3.68 49.05
CA PRO A 11 -8.69 4.09 50.45
C PRO A 11 -8.04 5.47 50.56
N ALA A 12 -8.41 6.23 51.59
CA ALA A 12 -7.79 7.52 51.85
C ALA A 12 -6.25 7.36 52.01
N PRO A 13 -5.45 8.31 51.49
CA PRO A 13 -4.02 8.29 51.71
C PRO A 13 -3.72 8.49 53.21
N PHE A 14 -2.62 7.91 53.67
CA PHE A 14 -2.12 8.08 55.03
C PHE A 14 -0.87 8.97 55.03
N GLU A 15 -0.77 9.82 56.05
CA GLU A 15 0.43 10.61 56.34
C GLU A 15 1.50 9.73 56.99
N GLN A 16 2.77 9.98 56.67
CA GLN A 16 3.88 9.16 57.17
C GLN A 16 4.01 9.19 58.71
N GLU A 17 3.76 10.34 59.33
CA GLU A 17 3.78 10.51 60.78
C GLU A 17 2.71 9.64 61.47
N SER A 18 1.55 9.48 60.83
CA SER A 18 0.47 8.61 61.33
C SER A 18 0.86 7.14 61.34
N LEU A 19 1.67 6.69 60.38
CA LEU A 19 2.16 5.31 60.34
C LEU A 19 3.21 5.04 61.43
N THR A 20 4.07 6.01 61.73
CA THR A 20 5.13 5.86 62.75
C THR A 20 4.61 5.71 64.18
N ALA A 21 3.37 6.13 64.43
CA ALA A 21 2.73 6.04 65.73
C ALA A 21 1.97 4.71 65.96
N LEU A 22 1.87 3.85 64.94
CA LEU A 22 1.18 2.57 65.02
C LEU A 22 2.10 1.44 65.50
N ASP A 23 1.52 0.46 66.19
CA ASP A 23 2.20 -0.80 66.47
C ASP A 23 2.13 -1.77 65.27
N ASP A 24 2.90 -2.86 65.34
CA ASP A 24 2.99 -3.84 64.25
C ASP A 24 1.63 -4.47 63.94
N GLY A 25 0.78 -4.69 64.94
CA GLY A 25 -0.57 -5.24 64.73
C GLY A 25 -1.48 -4.31 63.94
N ALA A 26 -1.47 -3.02 64.26
CA ALA A 26 -2.23 -2.01 63.52
C ALA A 26 -1.69 -1.79 62.10
N LEU A 27 -0.37 -1.93 61.90
CA LEU A 27 0.23 -1.91 60.55
C LEU A 27 -0.19 -3.12 59.72
N ASP A 28 -0.23 -4.31 60.32
CA ASP A 28 -0.70 -5.55 59.67
C ASP A 28 -2.18 -5.45 59.28
N ASP A 29 -3.02 -4.88 60.16
CA ASP A 29 -4.44 -4.64 59.88
C ASP A 29 -4.63 -3.68 58.70
N LEU A 30 -3.87 -2.57 58.65
CA LEU A 30 -3.89 -1.63 57.53
C LEU A 30 -3.43 -2.29 56.22
N ALA A 31 -2.33 -3.04 56.25
CA ALA A 31 -1.85 -3.78 55.09
C ALA A 31 -2.87 -4.81 54.61
N GLY A 32 -3.55 -5.51 55.52
CA GLY A 32 -4.63 -6.44 55.22
C GLY A 32 -5.84 -5.78 54.58
N ALA A 33 -6.21 -4.58 55.04
CA ALA A 33 -7.27 -3.77 54.44
C ALA A 33 -6.93 -3.35 53.00
N LEU A 34 -5.71 -2.84 52.77
CA LEU A 34 -5.22 -2.49 51.42
C LEU A 34 -5.22 -3.70 50.49
N ALA A 35 -4.68 -4.84 50.94
CA ALA A 35 -4.64 -6.08 50.16
C ALA A 35 -6.04 -6.62 49.82
N THR A 36 -7.03 -6.32 50.65
CA THR A 36 -8.43 -6.67 50.37
C THR A 36 -9.02 -5.80 49.26
N VAL A 37 -8.79 -4.49 49.31
CA VAL A 37 -9.24 -3.56 48.26
C VAL A 37 -8.52 -3.80 46.94
N GLU A 38 -7.22 -4.11 46.97
CA GLU A 38 -6.45 -4.46 45.77
C GLU A 38 -7.04 -5.71 45.09
N ARG A 39 -7.26 -6.80 45.83
CA ARG A 39 -7.87 -8.03 45.29
C ARG A 39 -9.28 -7.78 44.74
N ALA A 40 -10.08 -6.96 45.41
CA ALA A 40 -11.39 -6.56 44.93
C ALA A 40 -11.28 -5.76 43.62
N THR A 41 -10.30 -4.86 43.51
CA THR A 41 -10.03 -4.05 42.30
C THR A 41 -9.61 -4.93 41.14
N VAL A 42 -8.66 -5.85 41.35
CA VAL A 42 -8.23 -6.81 40.31
C VAL A 42 -9.40 -7.66 39.82
N THR A 43 -10.25 -8.11 40.74
CA THR A 43 -11.46 -8.88 40.42
C THR A 43 -12.46 -8.05 39.61
N ALA A 44 -12.71 -6.81 40.02
CA ALA A 44 -13.57 -5.87 39.29
C ALA A 44 -13.02 -5.53 37.89
N MET A 45 -11.69 -5.44 37.73
CA MET A 45 -11.04 -5.18 36.45
C MET A 45 -11.08 -6.37 35.47
N ALA A 46 -11.22 -7.61 35.94
CA ALA A 46 -11.23 -8.79 35.08
C ALA A 46 -12.23 -8.72 33.90
N PRO A 47 -13.51 -8.34 34.10
CA PRO A 47 -14.45 -8.16 32.98
C PRO A 47 -14.06 -7.00 32.04
N HIS A 48 -13.49 -5.90 32.54
CA HIS A 48 -12.97 -4.80 31.69
C HIS A 48 -11.82 -5.27 30.81
N GLN A 49 -10.88 -6.03 31.38
CA GLN A 49 -9.76 -6.61 30.62
C GLN A 49 -10.25 -7.62 29.57
N ALA A 50 -11.27 -8.44 29.91
CA ALA A 50 -11.89 -9.34 28.96
C ALA A 50 -12.55 -8.58 27.80
N GLN A 51 -13.31 -7.51 28.09
CA GLN A 51 -13.91 -6.67 27.07
C GLN A 51 -12.85 -5.99 26.18
N LEU A 52 -11.76 -5.49 26.76
CA LEU A 52 -10.67 -4.88 26.00
C LEU A 52 -10.00 -5.89 25.05
N ARG A 53 -9.79 -7.14 25.50
CA ARG A 53 -9.30 -8.23 24.64
C ARG A 53 -10.26 -8.50 23.49
N GLU A 54 -11.56 -8.55 23.77
CA GLU A 54 -12.61 -8.78 22.77
C GLU A 54 -12.66 -7.64 21.73
N LEU A 55 -12.60 -6.38 22.16
CA LEU A 55 -12.57 -5.22 21.27
C LEU A 55 -11.35 -5.25 20.33
N ARG A 56 -10.18 -5.63 20.85
CA ARG A 56 -8.96 -5.81 20.05
C ARG A 56 -9.10 -6.96 19.06
N ALA A 57 -9.68 -8.09 19.49
CA ALA A 57 -9.94 -9.22 18.61
C ALA A 57 -10.89 -8.86 17.46
N ARG A 58 -12.00 -8.18 17.75
CA ARG A 58 -12.94 -7.67 16.73
C ARG A 58 -12.29 -6.69 15.77
N SER A 59 -11.45 -5.77 16.28
CA SER A 59 -10.68 -4.85 15.43
C SER A 59 -9.73 -5.61 14.50
N GLY A 60 -9.10 -6.68 14.99
CA GLY A 60 -8.26 -7.58 14.19
C GLY A 60 -9.04 -8.32 13.10
N GLN A 61 -10.26 -8.76 13.38
CA GLN A 61 -11.15 -9.38 12.38
C GLN A 61 -11.51 -8.39 11.27
N ILE A 62 -11.88 -7.14 11.61
CA ILE A 62 -12.17 -6.08 10.64
C ILE A 62 -10.94 -5.78 9.77
N ALA A 63 -9.76 -5.65 10.38
CA ALA A 63 -8.51 -5.42 9.63
C ALA A 63 -8.19 -6.57 8.66
N THR A 64 -8.44 -7.81 9.06
CA THR A 64 -8.24 -8.99 8.21
C THR A 64 -9.19 -8.99 7.01
N GLU A 65 -10.46 -8.67 7.22
CA GLU A 65 -11.45 -8.58 6.14
C GLU A 65 -11.14 -7.44 5.17
N ARG A 66 -10.69 -6.27 5.66
CA ARG A 66 -10.23 -5.17 4.80
C ARG A 66 -9.08 -5.62 3.88
N ARG A 67 -8.05 -6.25 4.43
CA ARG A 67 -6.92 -6.79 3.64
C ARG A 67 -7.36 -7.87 2.65
N ARG A 68 -8.36 -8.69 3.01
CA ARG A 68 -8.93 -9.69 2.08
C ARG A 68 -9.61 -9.00 0.89
N ARG A 69 -10.43 -7.97 1.14
CA ARG A 69 -11.12 -7.21 0.09
C ARG A 69 -10.16 -6.44 -0.80
N GLU A 70 -9.14 -5.80 -0.22
CA GLU A 70 -8.07 -5.13 -0.97
C GLU A 70 -7.36 -6.13 -1.90
N ARG A 71 -6.93 -7.29 -1.38
CA ARG A 71 -6.32 -8.34 -2.21
C ARG A 71 -7.25 -8.82 -3.32
N ALA A 72 -8.52 -9.05 -3.02
CA ALA A 72 -9.51 -9.47 -4.02
C ALA A 72 -9.67 -8.40 -5.13
N THR A 73 -9.71 -7.13 -4.74
CA THR A 73 -9.77 -5.99 -5.67
C THR A 73 -8.53 -5.94 -6.57
N HIS A 74 -7.33 -6.09 -6.00
CA HIS A 74 -6.09 -6.17 -6.79
C HIS A 74 -6.07 -7.36 -7.74
N ILE A 75 -6.52 -8.54 -7.30
CA ILE A 75 -6.61 -9.73 -8.16
C ILE A 75 -7.59 -9.50 -9.31
N ALA A 76 -8.77 -8.94 -9.02
CA ALA A 76 -9.78 -8.62 -10.01
C ALA A 76 -9.27 -7.59 -11.03
N ALA A 77 -8.61 -6.51 -10.58
CA ALA A 77 -8.02 -5.50 -11.45
C ALA A 77 -6.96 -6.12 -12.40
N ARG A 78 -6.07 -6.97 -11.87
CA ARG A 78 -5.08 -7.68 -12.70
C ARG A 78 -5.73 -8.64 -13.68
N ALA A 79 -6.80 -9.32 -13.29
CA ALA A 79 -7.56 -10.18 -14.19
C ALA A 79 -8.21 -9.39 -15.32
N ALA A 80 -8.84 -8.24 -15.00
CA ALA A 80 -9.45 -7.36 -16.00
C ALA A 80 -8.43 -6.85 -17.03
N VAL A 81 -7.25 -6.39 -16.58
CA VAL A 81 -6.17 -5.96 -17.49
C VAL A 81 -5.70 -7.10 -18.40
N ARG A 82 -5.58 -8.33 -17.87
CA ARG A 82 -5.20 -9.49 -18.69
C ARG A 82 -6.24 -9.81 -19.77
N GLU A 83 -7.52 -9.74 -19.43
CA GLU A 83 -8.61 -9.93 -20.41
C GLU A 83 -8.64 -8.80 -21.46
N GLN A 84 -8.46 -7.54 -21.05
CA GLN A 84 -8.36 -6.38 -21.96
C GLN A 84 -7.15 -6.49 -22.90
N ALA A 85 -5.99 -6.91 -22.38
CA ALA A 85 -4.79 -7.15 -23.18
C ALA A 85 -4.99 -8.32 -24.17
N LYS A 86 -5.70 -9.37 -23.77
CA LYS A 86 -5.96 -10.55 -24.62
C LYS A 86 -7.00 -10.27 -25.71
N SER A 87 -8.01 -9.47 -25.41
CA SER A 87 -9.05 -9.05 -26.38
C SER A 87 -8.57 -7.98 -27.36
N GLY A 88 -7.43 -7.33 -27.09
CA GLY A 88 -6.88 -6.27 -27.93
C GLY A 88 -7.41 -4.88 -27.62
N GLU A 89 -8.29 -4.73 -26.62
CA GLU A 89 -8.78 -3.43 -26.12
C GLU A 89 -7.65 -2.56 -25.57
N MET A 90 -6.57 -3.19 -25.10
CA MET A 90 -5.33 -2.52 -24.72
C MET A 90 -4.20 -2.89 -25.68
N PRO A 91 -3.86 -2.04 -26.67
CA PRO A 91 -2.78 -2.30 -27.60
C PRO A 91 -1.43 -2.38 -26.87
N SER A 92 -0.48 -3.11 -27.46
CA SER A 92 0.90 -3.10 -26.96
C SER A 92 1.53 -1.72 -27.13
N PHE A 93 2.57 -1.38 -26.38
CA PHE A 93 3.19 -0.06 -26.46
C PHE A 93 3.71 0.24 -27.87
N SER A 94 4.32 -0.74 -28.55
CA SER A 94 4.75 -0.58 -29.94
C SER A 94 3.57 -0.35 -30.91
N ASP A 95 2.50 -1.13 -30.78
CA ASP A 95 1.31 -1.00 -31.66
C ASP A 95 0.58 0.32 -31.40
N ALA A 96 0.53 0.72 -30.13
CA ALA A 96 -0.06 1.97 -29.67
C ALA A 96 0.65 3.19 -30.26
N LEU A 97 1.98 3.17 -30.35
CA LEU A 97 2.75 4.26 -30.98
C LEU A 97 2.47 4.37 -32.48
N GLY A 98 2.24 3.24 -33.16
CA GLY A 98 1.84 3.19 -34.57
C GLY A 98 0.39 3.63 -34.83
N THR A 99 -0.44 3.70 -33.78
CA THR A 99 -1.84 4.10 -33.88
C THR A 99 -1.99 5.61 -33.70
N THR A 100 -2.75 6.25 -34.58
CA THR A 100 -3.05 7.69 -34.46
C THR A 100 -4.26 7.90 -33.54
N ASP A 101 -4.27 9.01 -32.80
CA ASP A 101 -5.36 9.43 -31.90
C ASP A 101 -5.67 8.50 -30.71
N LEU A 102 -4.80 7.53 -30.40
CA LEU A 102 -4.96 6.67 -29.21
C LEU A 102 -4.89 7.47 -27.90
N LEU A 103 -3.98 8.44 -27.85
CA LEU A 103 -3.74 9.35 -26.73
C LEU A 103 -3.34 10.72 -27.29
N PRO A 104 -3.66 11.83 -26.58
CA PRO A 104 -3.21 13.16 -26.96
C PRO A 104 -1.67 13.24 -27.04
N ASP A 105 -1.13 13.91 -28.05
CA ASP A 105 0.32 14.00 -28.27
C ASP A 105 1.06 14.74 -27.13
N ASP A 106 0.39 15.66 -26.45
CA ASP A 106 0.91 16.40 -25.29
C ASP A 106 0.84 15.61 -23.98
N ARG A 107 0.17 14.45 -23.97
CA ARG A 107 0.06 13.58 -22.78
C ARG A 107 1.46 13.23 -22.24
N PRO A 108 1.79 13.60 -20.99
CA PRO A 108 3.05 13.19 -20.39
C PRO A 108 3.11 11.67 -20.23
N LEU A 109 4.25 11.05 -20.56
CA LEU A 109 4.47 9.61 -20.36
C LEU A 109 4.37 9.21 -18.87
N ALA A 110 4.56 10.16 -17.96
CA ALA A 110 4.34 9.95 -16.52
C ALA A 110 2.87 9.64 -16.17
N GLU A 111 1.92 10.10 -17.01
CA GLU A 111 0.47 9.97 -16.79
C GLU A 111 -0.16 8.87 -17.64
N VAL A 112 0.58 8.28 -18.56
CA VAL A 112 0.07 7.19 -19.39
C VAL A 112 -0.15 5.94 -18.54
N ALA A 113 -1.38 5.44 -18.52
CA ALA A 113 -1.74 4.22 -17.82
C ALA A 113 -1.21 2.99 -18.58
N ALA A 114 -0.10 2.45 -18.10
CA ALA A 114 0.58 1.31 -18.70
C ALA A 114 0.60 0.09 -17.77
N PHE A 115 0.55 -1.09 -18.37
CA PHE A 115 0.50 -2.36 -17.66
C PHE A 115 1.35 -3.39 -18.38
N LEU A 116 1.88 -4.36 -17.65
CA LEU A 116 2.39 -5.58 -18.27
C LEU A 116 1.22 -6.43 -18.73
N LYS A 117 1.40 -7.23 -19.78
CA LYS A 117 0.43 -8.27 -20.20
C LYS A 117 0.05 -9.23 -19.07
N SER A 118 0.86 -9.35 -18.01
CA SER A 118 0.56 -10.10 -16.79
C SER A 118 -0.39 -9.39 -15.80
N GLY A 119 -0.89 -8.20 -16.16
CA GLY A 119 -1.81 -7.37 -15.40
C GLY A 119 -1.17 -6.43 -14.39
N GLY A 120 0.16 -6.45 -14.23
CA GLY A 120 0.86 -5.57 -13.30
C GLY A 120 0.95 -4.14 -13.82
N GLU A 121 0.49 -3.16 -13.04
CA GLU A 121 0.63 -1.73 -13.39
C GLU A 121 2.09 -1.29 -13.32
N VAL A 122 2.50 -0.54 -14.35
CA VAL A 122 3.86 -0.02 -14.50
C VAL A 122 3.85 1.45 -14.88
N ARG A 123 4.97 2.13 -14.65
CA ARG A 123 5.25 3.45 -15.20
C ARG A 123 6.53 3.43 -15.99
N PHE A 124 6.62 4.28 -17.00
CA PHE A 124 7.80 4.42 -17.84
C PHE A 124 8.97 5.07 -17.10
N GLY A 125 10.18 4.64 -17.41
CA GLY A 125 11.41 5.17 -16.84
C GLY A 125 11.74 4.60 -15.46
N TYR A 126 12.57 5.34 -14.72
CA TYR A 126 13.09 4.94 -13.41
C TYR A 126 12.08 5.27 -12.31
N ALA A 127 12.10 4.52 -11.20
CA ALA A 127 11.24 4.82 -10.06
C ALA A 127 11.55 6.20 -9.43
N THR A 128 12.81 6.65 -9.56
CA THR A 128 13.27 7.96 -9.08
C THR A 128 13.08 9.09 -10.08
N ARG A 129 12.86 8.77 -11.36
CA ARG A 129 12.67 9.72 -12.47
C ARG A 129 11.67 9.11 -13.48
N PRO A 130 10.37 9.12 -13.14
CA PRO A 130 9.33 8.55 -13.97
C PRO A 130 9.05 9.43 -15.20
N GLY A 131 8.41 8.84 -16.21
CA GLY A 131 7.84 9.59 -17.34
C GLY A 131 8.79 9.84 -18.48
N SER A 132 9.73 8.93 -18.72
CA SER A 132 10.61 8.99 -19.88
C SER A 132 10.82 7.62 -20.51
N VAL A 133 10.82 7.57 -21.84
CA VAL A 133 11.17 6.37 -22.61
C VAL A 133 12.35 6.70 -23.53
N ALA A 134 13.39 5.87 -23.50
CA ALA A 134 14.50 5.97 -24.44
C ALA A 134 14.13 5.30 -25.75
N PHE A 135 14.62 5.86 -26.86
CA PHE A 135 14.52 5.33 -28.21
C PHE A 135 15.90 5.33 -28.85
N THR A 136 16.18 4.37 -29.73
CA THR A 136 17.48 4.18 -30.37
C THR A 136 17.32 3.86 -31.86
N ASP A 137 18.23 4.38 -32.69
CA ASP A 137 18.40 4.00 -34.10
C ASP A 137 19.48 2.90 -34.28
N GLY A 138 19.95 2.34 -33.15
CA GLY A 138 21.04 1.37 -33.07
C GLY A 138 22.41 1.99 -32.79
N ARG A 139 22.55 3.32 -32.94
CA ARG A 139 23.81 4.06 -32.71
C ARG A 139 23.67 5.16 -31.67
N GLN A 140 22.57 5.90 -31.71
CA GLN A 140 22.26 7.03 -30.84
C GLN A 140 21.05 6.68 -29.98
N ALA A 141 20.91 7.39 -28.86
CA ALA A 141 19.70 7.34 -28.03
C ALA A 141 19.06 8.73 -27.95
N ARG A 142 17.74 8.78 -28.04
CA ARG A 142 16.90 9.94 -27.75
C ARG A 142 15.90 9.57 -26.66
N THR A 143 15.36 10.57 -25.98
CA THR A 143 14.39 10.34 -24.89
C THR A 143 13.12 11.11 -25.17
N ALA A 144 11.99 10.41 -25.15
CA ALA A 144 10.67 10.99 -25.17
C ALA A 144 10.15 11.18 -23.73
N ARG A 145 9.43 12.27 -23.49
CA ARG A 145 8.71 12.58 -22.25
C ARG A 145 7.21 12.71 -22.46
N THR A 146 6.76 12.95 -23.68
CA THR A 146 5.34 12.96 -24.06
C THR A 146 5.02 11.83 -25.03
N TRP A 147 3.73 11.50 -25.14
CA TRP A 147 3.24 10.49 -26.08
C TRP A 147 3.58 10.85 -27.53
N GLY A 148 3.36 12.10 -27.93
CA GLY A 148 3.66 12.58 -29.28
C GLY A 148 5.15 12.61 -29.62
N GLU A 149 6.04 12.83 -28.65
CA GLU A 149 7.49 12.64 -28.84
C GLU A 149 7.83 11.18 -29.11
N ALA A 150 7.26 10.26 -28.33
CA ALA A 150 7.47 8.83 -28.50
C ALA A 150 6.96 8.35 -29.86
N ARG A 151 5.76 8.79 -30.28
CA ARG A 151 5.18 8.48 -31.58
C ARG A 151 6.04 8.98 -32.74
N ARG A 152 6.52 10.22 -32.67
CA ARG A 152 7.40 10.79 -33.70
C ARG A 152 8.69 10.01 -33.84
N LEU A 153 9.36 9.70 -32.73
CA LEU A 153 10.59 8.89 -32.75
C LEU A 153 10.32 7.50 -33.36
N PHE A 154 9.22 6.86 -32.97
CA PHE A 154 8.82 5.56 -33.53
C PHE A 154 8.54 5.64 -35.04
N ALA A 155 7.80 6.66 -35.49
CA ALA A 155 7.51 6.88 -36.91
C ALA A 155 8.78 7.17 -37.74
N ASP A 156 9.78 7.82 -37.12
CA ASP A 156 11.10 8.07 -37.72
C ASP A 156 12.00 6.80 -37.74
N GLY A 157 11.48 5.65 -37.31
CA GLY A 157 12.20 4.37 -37.31
C GLY A 157 13.07 4.12 -36.08
N TRP A 158 12.92 4.92 -35.01
CA TRP A 158 13.61 4.65 -33.75
C TRP A 158 12.87 3.59 -32.95
N GLU A 159 13.61 2.65 -32.36
CA GLU A 159 13.05 1.57 -31.55
C GLU A 159 13.14 1.90 -30.06
N PRO A 160 12.17 1.49 -29.21
CA PRO A 160 12.28 1.67 -27.77
C PRO A 160 13.51 0.97 -27.20
N GLY A 161 14.32 1.72 -26.45
CA GLY A 161 15.54 1.23 -25.81
C GLY A 161 16.73 2.17 -26.00
N SER A 162 17.91 1.62 -25.75
CA SER A 162 19.20 2.26 -25.97
C SER A 162 20.12 1.33 -26.75
N PRO A 163 21.20 1.83 -27.40
CA PRO A 163 22.14 0.95 -28.10
C PRO A 163 22.63 -0.21 -27.22
N GLY A 164 22.44 -1.45 -27.70
CA GLY A 164 22.79 -2.68 -26.99
C GLY A 164 21.83 -3.11 -25.87
N VAL A 165 20.77 -2.35 -25.58
CA VAL A 165 19.75 -2.68 -24.58
C VAL A 165 18.36 -2.37 -25.16
N PRO A 166 17.77 -3.29 -25.95
CA PRO A 166 16.44 -3.11 -26.51
C PRO A 166 15.35 -3.20 -25.44
N GLY A 167 14.23 -2.53 -25.68
CA GLY A 167 13.05 -2.59 -24.84
C GLY A 167 12.78 -1.35 -24.02
N VAL A 168 11.62 -1.33 -23.37
CA VAL A 168 11.12 -0.21 -22.59
C VAL A 168 11.53 -0.39 -21.14
N ARG A 169 12.19 0.63 -20.57
CA ARG A 169 12.42 0.68 -19.13
C ARG A 169 11.14 1.07 -18.40
N VAL A 170 10.76 0.26 -17.43
CA VAL A 170 9.57 0.45 -16.59
C VAL A 170 9.87 0.16 -15.12
N HIS A 171 8.99 0.64 -14.23
CA HIS A 171 8.96 0.24 -12.84
C HIS A 171 7.55 -0.12 -12.37
N LEU A 172 7.46 -1.10 -11.47
CA LEU A 172 6.18 -1.53 -10.89
C LEU A 172 5.67 -0.49 -9.89
N VAL A 173 4.42 -0.04 -10.08
CA VAL A 173 3.79 0.97 -9.22
C VAL A 173 3.76 0.49 -7.76
N GLY A 174 4.08 1.40 -6.82
CA GLY A 174 4.15 1.11 -5.39
C GLY A 174 5.42 0.36 -4.95
N THR A 175 6.38 0.13 -5.86
CA THR A 175 7.64 -0.53 -5.55
C THR A 175 8.84 0.22 -6.13
N ARG A 176 10.06 -0.17 -5.74
CA ARG A 176 11.31 0.29 -6.37
C ARG A 176 11.85 -0.69 -7.42
N VAL A 177 11.04 -1.67 -7.83
CA VAL A 177 11.47 -2.69 -8.79
C VAL A 177 11.42 -2.11 -10.20
N GLU A 178 12.59 -2.03 -10.82
CA GLU A 178 12.79 -1.56 -12.20
C GLU A 178 13.16 -2.72 -13.12
N ARG A 179 12.72 -2.66 -14.37
CA ARG A 179 13.03 -3.66 -15.40
C ARG A 179 13.11 -2.99 -16.77
N VAL A 180 13.83 -3.63 -17.69
CA VAL A 180 13.69 -3.40 -19.13
C VAL A 180 12.91 -4.59 -19.66
N VAL A 181 11.82 -4.33 -20.37
CA VAL A 181 10.91 -5.34 -20.93
C VAL A 181 10.72 -5.08 -22.41
N ASP A 182 10.31 -6.10 -23.15
CA ASP A 182 9.94 -5.92 -24.56
C ASP A 182 8.79 -4.91 -24.67
N ALA A 183 8.82 -4.03 -25.67
CA ALA A 183 7.74 -3.07 -25.93
C ALA A 183 6.39 -3.77 -26.14
N ALA A 184 6.40 -4.98 -26.72
CA ALA A 184 5.22 -5.79 -26.93
C ALA A 184 4.65 -6.41 -25.63
N GLU A 185 5.43 -6.45 -24.52
CA GLU A 185 4.95 -6.93 -23.22
C GLU A 185 4.23 -5.86 -22.41
N VAL A 186 4.43 -4.59 -22.76
CA VAL A 186 3.73 -3.45 -22.16
C VAL A 186 2.49 -3.19 -22.99
N VAL A 187 1.34 -3.07 -22.34
CA VAL A 187 0.08 -2.63 -22.94
C VAL A 187 -0.31 -1.28 -22.36
N VAL A 188 -0.93 -0.45 -23.18
CA VAL A 188 -1.34 0.91 -22.82
C VAL A 188 -2.86 0.97 -22.83
N ARG A 189 -3.44 1.61 -21.82
CA ARG A 189 -4.87 1.92 -21.84
C ARG A 189 -5.09 3.09 -22.82
N PRO A 190 -5.99 2.95 -23.81
CA PRO A 190 -6.40 4.07 -24.66
C PRO A 190 -6.91 5.25 -23.82
N GLY A 191 -6.80 6.47 -24.33
CA GLY A 191 -7.43 7.64 -23.71
C GLY A 191 -8.95 7.52 -23.74
N GLU A 192 -9.63 8.11 -22.75
CA GLU A 192 -11.04 8.49 -22.91
C GLU A 192 -11.16 9.65 -23.90
#